data_AF-A0A8T4E5U0-F1
#
_entry.id   AF-A0A8T4E5U0-F1
#
_cell.length_a   1.000
_cell.length_b   1.000
_cell.length_c   1.000
_cell.angle_alpha   90.00
_cell.angle_beta   90.00
_cell.angle_gamma   90.00
#
_symmetry.space_group_name_H-M   'P 1'
#
loop_
_entity.id
_entity.type
_entity.pdbx_description
1 polymer ?
#
loop_
_entity_poly.entity_id
_entity_poly.type
_entity_poly.pdbx_seq_one_letter_code
_entity_poly.pdbx_strand_id
1 'polypeptide(L)'
;MARMCIVSRKEVPAGEGTPIREDAIIRTIRVIKGKLGILQNNELVVSNEALEEYTKKREKFEKMAVIHATVGAILVVAFIFGPLLLGAPFNPMGVLFSIILGLLVAALALLSYVPALEDGKESTVPTPGQIVSRLMPRSLAKKAQEAPKAEAPKEAAAPAKKAPPKPAKKPYKRGKRK
;
A
#
# COMPACT_ATOMS: atom_id res chain seq x y z
N MET A 1 8.57 18.82 -17.92
CA MET A 1 9.05 17.42 -17.94
C MET A 1 7.84 16.51 -18.06
N ALA A 2 7.95 15.37 -18.73
CA ALA A 2 6.85 14.41 -18.78
C ALA A 2 6.66 13.78 -17.39
N ARG A 3 5.41 13.74 -16.92
CA ARG A 3 5.01 13.14 -15.65
C ARG A 3 4.32 11.82 -15.93
N MET A 4 4.78 10.75 -15.29
CA MET A 4 4.25 9.42 -15.54
C MET A 4 3.74 8.79 -14.25
N CYS A 5 2.51 8.28 -14.28
CA CYS A 5 1.94 7.57 -13.15
C CYS A 5 2.60 6.19 -12.99
N ILE A 6 3.15 5.88 -11.81
CA ILE A 6 3.82 4.59 -11.57
C ILE A 6 2.85 3.40 -11.64
N VAL A 7 1.59 3.62 -11.30
CA VAL A 7 0.56 2.57 -11.23
C VAL A 7 -0.06 2.33 -12.60
N SER A 8 -0.55 3.39 -13.25
CA SER A 8 -1.29 3.28 -14.50
C SER A 8 -0.40 3.35 -15.75
N ARG A 9 0.87 3.77 -15.60
CA ARG A 9 1.83 4.00 -16.70
C ARG A 9 1.33 5.00 -17.76
N LYS A 10 0.38 5.86 -17.39
CA LYS A 10 -0.12 6.93 -18.24
C LYS A 10 0.57 8.24 -17.90
N GLU A 11 0.66 9.12 -18.90
CA GLU A 11 1.08 10.50 -18.68
C GLU A 11 0.00 11.23 -17.86
N VAL A 12 0.45 12.06 -16.92
CA VAL A 12 -0.43 12.80 -16.01
C VAL A 12 -0.26 14.29 -16.26
N PRO A 13 -1.34 15.06 -16.44
CA PRO A 13 -1.25 16.50 -16.63
C PRO A 13 -0.67 17.21 -15.40
N ALA A 14 -0.10 18.40 -15.62
CA ALA A 14 0.49 19.19 -14.54
C ALA A 14 -0.59 19.57 -13.50
N GLY A 15 -0.36 19.19 -12.24
CA GLY A 15 -1.27 19.48 -11.12
C GLY A 15 -2.13 18.30 -10.67
N GLU A 16 -2.21 17.21 -11.43
CA GLU A 16 -3.09 16.06 -11.11
C GLU A 16 -2.36 14.82 -10.58
N GLY A 17 -1.43 15.00 -9.64
CA GLY A 17 -0.79 13.87 -8.98
C GLY A 17 0.19 14.25 -7.88
N THR A 18 0.43 13.29 -7.00
CA THR A 18 1.39 13.43 -5.91
C THR A 18 2.77 12.94 -6.36
N PRO A 19 3.84 13.73 -6.16
CA PRO A 19 5.20 13.30 -6.47
C PRO A 19 5.65 12.15 -5.56
N ILE A 20 6.46 11.26 -6.11
CA ILE A 20 7.09 10.17 -5.35
C ILE A 20 8.43 10.66 -4.80
N ARG A 21 8.67 10.42 -3.51
CA ARG A 21 9.91 10.76 -2.83
C ARG A 21 11.10 10.03 -3.47
N GLU A 22 12.15 10.77 -3.77
CA GLU A 22 13.38 10.19 -4.34
C GLU A 22 14.26 9.52 -3.28
N ASP A 23 13.93 8.27 -2.97
CA ASP A 23 14.71 7.44 -2.05
C ASP A 23 15.99 6.87 -2.71
N ALA A 24 16.94 6.43 -1.87
CA ALA A 24 18.21 5.85 -2.32
C ALA A 24 18.04 4.65 -3.27
N ILE A 25 16.96 3.88 -3.09
CA ILE A 25 16.61 2.76 -3.97
C ILE A 25 16.26 3.28 -5.38
N ILE A 26 15.42 4.31 -5.49
CA ILE A 26 15.05 4.90 -6.79
C ILE A 26 16.28 5.50 -7.47
N ARG A 27 17.14 6.18 -6.71
CA ARG A 27 18.40 6.74 -7.24
C ARG A 27 19.31 5.64 -7.79
N THR A 28 19.49 4.56 -7.04
CA THR A 28 20.28 3.40 -7.50
C THR A 28 19.70 2.78 -8.76
N ILE A 29 18.37 2.58 -8.81
CA ILE A 29 17.69 2.06 -10.00
C ILE A 29 17.89 2.99 -11.20
N ARG A 30 17.81 4.31 -11.02
CA ARG A 30 18.06 5.28 -12.11
C ARG A 30 19.51 5.25 -12.58
N VAL A 31 20.49 5.12 -11.69
CA VAL A 31 21.91 4.99 -12.06
C VAL A 31 22.13 3.72 -12.89
N ILE A 32 21.57 2.59 -12.45
CA ILE A 32 21.66 1.32 -13.18
C ILE A 32 20.98 1.44 -14.55
N LYS A 33 19.76 1.98 -14.61
CA LYS A 33 19.04 2.21 -15.88
C LYS A 33 19.74 3.20 -16.80
N GLY A 34 20.40 4.21 -16.25
CA GLY A 34 21.23 5.18 -16.97
C GLY A 34 22.41 4.49 -17.64
N LYS A 35 23.11 3.62 -16.91
CA LYS A 35 24.20 2.80 -17.48
C LYS A 35 23.73 1.86 -18.59
N LEU A 36 22.49 1.38 -18.51
CA LEU A 36 21.89 0.52 -19.54
C LEU A 36 21.30 1.31 -20.74
N GLY A 37 21.25 2.65 -20.68
CA GLY A 37 20.68 3.47 -21.75
C GLY A 37 19.14 3.42 -21.87
N ILE A 38 18.44 2.89 -20.86
CA ILE A 38 16.96 2.74 -20.86
C ILE A 38 16.29 3.85 -20.03
N LEU A 39 17.06 4.84 -19.56
CA LEU A 39 16.55 5.85 -18.64
C LEU A 39 15.64 6.84 -19.36
N GLN A 40 14.37 6.88 -18.94
CA GLN A 40 13.44 7.93 -19.28
C GLN A 40 13.48 8.95 -18.14
N ASN A 41 13.91 10.19 -18.43
CA ASN A 41 13.99 11.30 -17.47
C ASN A 41 12.60 11.87 -17.14
N ASN A 42 11.70 11.00 -16.71
CA ASN A 42 10.32 11.33 -16.37
C ASN A 42 10.19 11.49 -14.85
N GLU A 43 9.38 12.45 -14.45
CA GLU A 43 9.00 12.65 -13.06
C GLU A 43 7.96 11.58 -12.70
N LEU A 44 8.24 10.77 -11.67
CA LEU A 44 7.34 9.72 -11.22
C LEU A 44 6.31 10.30 -10.27
N VAL A 45 5.04 10.20 -10.63
CA VAL A 45 3.92 10.69 -9.83
C VAL A 45 2.91 9.56 -9.59
N VAL A 46 1.99 9.77 -8.67
CA VAL A 46 0.79 8.94 -8.50
C VAL A 46 -0.41 9.82 -8.83
N SER A 47 -1.21 9.42 -9.83
CA SER A 47 -2.43 10.13 -10.19
C SER A 47 -3.48 9.97 -9.10
N ASN A 48 -4.34 10.99 -8.92
CA ASN A 48 -5.39 10.99 -7.89
C ASN A 48 -6.31 9.76 -7.98
N GLU A 49 -6.62 9.30 -9.20
CA GLU A 49 -7.43 8.09 -9.44
C GLU A 49 -6.76 6.80 -8.94
N ALA A 50 -5.42 6.72 -9.00
CA ALA A 50 -4.65 5.54 -8.64
C ALA A 50 -4.13 5.58 -7.19
N LEU A 51 -4.38 6.68 -6.48
CA LEU A 51 -3.90 6.90 -5.12
C LEU A 51 -4.44 5.83 -4.16
N GLU A 52 -5.72 5.48 -4.27
CA GLU A 52 -6.33 4.45 -3.43
C GLU A 52 -5.76 3.04 -3.68
N GLU A 53 -5.44 2.71 -4.93
CA GLU A 53 -4.78 1.44 -5.25
C GLU A 53 -3.35 1.42 -4.72
N TYR A 54 -2.65 2.55 -4.84
CA TYR A 54 -1.30 2.72 -4.38
C TYR A 54 -1.18 2.60 -2.85
N THR A 55 -2.06 3.26 -2.08
CA THR A 55 -2.06 3.16 -0.62
C THR A 55 -2.30 1.72 -0.15
N LYS A 56 -3.24 1.01 -0.77
CA LYS A 56 -3.47 -0.42 -0.51
C LYS A 56 -2.23 -1.28 -0.80
N LYS A 57 -1.50 -0.99 -1.88
CA LYS A 57 -0.25 -1.69 -2.20
C LYS A 57 0.84 -1.38 -1.18
N ARG A 58 0.95 -0.13 -0.76
CA ARG A 58 1.92 0.31 0.25
C ARG A 58 1.66 -0.35 1.61
N GLU A 59 0.41 -0.38 2.08
CA GLU A 59 0.06 -1.05 3.34
C GLU A 59 0.38 -2.56 3.29
N LYS A 60 0.13 -3.21 2.14
CA LYS A 60 0.51 -4.62 1.94
C LYS A 60 2.02 -4.80 1.96
N PHE A 61 2.76 -3.91 1.31
CA PHE A 61 4.22 -3.92 1.34
C PHE A 61 4.76 -3.76 2.76
N GLU A 62 4.25 -2.81 3.55
CA GLU A 62 4.70 -2.59 4.92
C GLU A 62 4.46 -3.83 5.80
N LYS A 63 3.28 -4.45 5.70
CA LYS A 63 2.98 -5.71 6.41
C LYS A 63 3.91 -6.84 5.97
N MET A 64 4.09 -7.01 4.67
CA MET A 64 4.97 -8.05 4.14
C MET A 64 6.42 -7.81 4.52
N ALA A 65 6.91 -6.57 4.47
CA ALA A 65 8.27 -6.23 4.86
C ALA A 65 8.53 -6.56 6.33
N VAL A 66 7.60 -6.23 7.22
CA VAL A 66 7.69 -6.60 8.65
C VAL A 66 7.70 -8.13 8.83
N ILE A 67 6.85 -8.86 8.11
CA ILE A 67 6.83 -10.33 8.16
C ILE A 67 8.17 -10.90 7.70
N HIS A 68 8.69 -10.48 6.55
CA HIS A 68 9.97 -10.99 6.03
C HIS A 68 11.14 -10.63 6.94
N ALA A 69 11.17 -9.42 7.49
CA ALA A 69 12.20 -9.01 8.45
C ALA A 69 12.13 -9.86 9.74
N THR A 70 10.93 -10.11 10.26
CA THR A 70 10.73 -10.94 11.47
C THR A 70 11.11 -12.39 11.21
N VAL A 71 10.67 -12.98 10.10
CA VAL A 71 11.02 -14.35 9.70
C VAL A 71 12.53 -14.48 9.50
N GLY A 72 13.16 -13.52 8.81
CA GLY A 72 14.61 -13.49 8.64
C GLY A 72 15.36 -13.43 9.98
N ALA A 73 14.91 -12.58 10.91
CA ALA A 73 15.50 -12.48 12.25
C ALA A 73 15.34 -13.79 13.05
N ILE A 74 14.15 -14.39 13.04
CA ILE A 74 13.89 -15.68 13.71
C ILE A 74 14.77 -16.78 13.12
N LEU A 75 14.93 -16.84 11.79
CA LEU A 75 15.80 -17.81 11.15
C LEU A 75 17.26 -17.64 11.60
N VAL A 76 17.80 -16.42 11.58
CA VAL A 76 19.19 -16.17 12.02
C VAL A 76 19.37 -16.61 13.47
N VAL A 77 18.45 -16.24 14.36
CA VAL A 77 18.49 -16.63 15.78
C VAL A 77 18.40 -18.16 15.92
N ALA A 78 17.47 -18.82 15.23
CA ALA A 78 17.30 -20.27 15.28
C ALA A 78 18.53 -21.03 14.78
N PHE A 79 19.20 -20.54 13.74
CA PHE A 79 20.42 -21.18 13.21
C PHE A 79 21.64 -20.95 14.10
N ILE A 80 21.71 -19.84 14.84
CA ILE A 80 22.81 -19.57 15.78
C ILE A 80 22.61 -20.33 17.10
N PHE A 81 21.41 -20.24 17.69
CA PHE A 81 21.14 -20.81 19.01
C PHE A 81 20.65 -22.26 18.97
N GLY A 82 20.06 -22.72 17.86
CA GLY A 82 19.58 -24.09 17.71
C GLY A 82 20.66 -25.14 17.94
N PRO A 83 21.83 -25.06 17.26
CA PRO A 83 22.94 -25.97 17.51
C PRO A 83 23.43 -25.94 18.96
N LEU A 84 23.47 -24.75 19.58
CA LEU A 84 23.91 -24.58 20.97
C LEU A 84 22.96 -25.27 21.97
N LEU A 85 21.65 -25.18 21.75
CA LEU A 85 20.63 -25.86 22.57
C LEU A 85 20.66 -27.38 22.41
N LEU A 86 21.11 -27.89 21.27
CA LEU A 86 21.23 -29.32 20.97
C LEU A 86 22.59 -29.91 21.39
N GLY A 87 23.49 -29.11 21.96
CA GLY A 87 24.85 -29.55 22.32
C GLY A 87 25.76 -29.82 21.13
N ALA A 88 25.42 -29.33 19.94
CA ALA A 88 26.24 -29.46 18.74
C ALA A 88 27.45 -28.49 18.80
N PRO A 89 28.60 -28.85 18.19
CA PRO A 89 29.75 -27.98 18.14
C PRO A 89 29.47 -26.70 17.35
N PHE A 90 30.06 -25.59 17.80
CA PHE A 90 29.92 -24.30 17.14
C PHE A 90 30.54 -24.33 15.73
N ASN A 91 29.73 -24.08 14.70
CA ASN A 91 30.17 -24.04 13.30
C ASN A 91 30.12 -22.59 12.76
N PRO A 92 31.26 -21.89 12.63
CA PRO A 92 31.28 -20.51 12.17
C PRO A 92 30.78 -20.35 10.71
N MET A 93 30.99 -21.37 9.86
CA MET A 93 30.45 -21.36 8.50
C MET A 93 28.93 -21.42 8.50
N GLY A 94 28.34 -22.21 9.41
CA GLY A 94 26.88 -22.26 9.58
C GLY A 94 26.31 -20.89 9.99
N VAL A 95 27.00 -20.19 10.89
CA VAL A 95 26.62 -18.81 11.28
C VAL A 95 26.67 -17.87 10.09
N LEU A 96 27.76 -17.86 9.31
CA LEU A 96 27.88 -17.01 8.12
C LEU A 96 26.76 -17.30 7.11
N PHE A 97 26.48 -18.57 6.81
CA PHE A 97 25.39 -18.95 5.91
C PHE A 97 24.03 -18.53 6.44
N SER A 98 23.80 -18.62 7.76
CA SER A 98 22.54 -18.17 8.35
C SER A 98 22.33 -16.66 8.20
N ILE A 99 23.40 -15.86 8.36
CA ILE A 99 23.36 -14.41 8.14
C ILE A 99 23.07 -14.11 6.68
N ILE A 100 23.77 -14.75 5.74
CA ILE A 100 23.53 -14.57 4.30
C ILE A 100 22.08 -14.94 3.94
N LEU A 101 21.57 -16.04 4.48
CA LEU A 101 20.20 -16.48 4.26
C LEU A 101 19.17 -15.50 4.84
N GLY A 102 19.38 -15.01 6.06
CA GLY A 102 18.52 -14.00 6.68
C GLY A 102 18.52 -12.69 5.88
N LEU A 103 19.68 -12.27 5.40
CA LEU A 103 19.84 -11.08 4.56
C LEU A 103 19.17 -11.28 3.18
N LEU A 104 19.24 -12.47 2.61
CA LEU A 104 18.53 -12.84 1.39
C LEU A 104 17.01 -12.76 1.57
N VAL A 105 16.48 -13.30 2.68
CA VAL A 105 15.04 -13.21 3.00
C VAL A 105 14.60 -11.75 3.19
N ALA A 106 15.41 -10.93 3.86
CA ALA A 106 15.16 -9.50 3.97
C ALA A 106 15.23 -8.78 2.61
N ALA A 107 16.17 -9.18 1.74
CA ALA A 107 16.29 -8.62 0.40
C ALA A 107 15.09 -8.97 -0.51
N LEU A 108 14.44 -10.13 -0.32
CA LEU A 108 13.20 -10.45 -1.03
C LEU A 108 12.08 -9.45 -0.73
N ALA A 109 12.06 -8.85 0.47
CA ALA A 109 11.11 -7.77 0.77
C ALA A 109 11.34 -6.55 -0.14
N LEU A 110 12.59 -6.24 -0.48
CA LEU A 110 12.93 -5.12 -1.37
C LEU A 110 12.42 -5.30 -2.80
N LEU A 111 12.20 -6.54 -3.26
CA LEU A 111 11.61 -6.80 -4.58
C LEU A 111 10.16 -6.29 -4.68
N SER A 112 9.47 -6.19 -3.54
CA SER A 112 8.11 -5.66 -3.46
C SER A 112 8.07 -4.19 -3.01
N TYR A 113 9.21 -3.50 -3.05
CA TYR A 113 9.32 -2.13 -2.54
C TYR A 113 8.37 -1.17 -3.27
N VAL A 114 7.55 -0.48 -2.47
CA VAL A 114 6.68 0.61 -2.90
C VAL A 114 7.26 1.90 -2.31
N PRO A 115 7.62 2.89 -3.14
CA PRO A 115 8.26 4.10 -2.63
C PRO A 115 7.33 4.94 -1.74
N ALA A 116 7.86 5.92 -1.03
CA ALA A 116 7.03 6.86 -0.29
C ALA A 116 6.56 8.02 -1.19
N LEU A 117 5.40 8.62 -0.88
CA LEU A 117 4.96 9.87 -1.49
C LEU A 117 5.65 11.06 -0.79
N GLU A 118 5.86 12.13 -1.54
CA GLU A 118 6.56 13.34 -1.07
C GLU A 118 5.67 14.31 -0.27
N ASP A 119 4.48 13.85 0.15
CA ASP A 119 3.57 14.67 0.95
C ASP A 119 4.28 15.12 2.23
N GLY A 120 4.61 16.41 2.31
CA GLY A 120 5.18 17.10 3.47
C GLY A 120 4.27 17.15 4.69
N LYS A 121 3.35 16.20 4.82
CA LYS A 121 2.66 15.85 6.05
C LYS A 121 3.02 14.42 6.35
N GLU A 122 3.81 14.23 7.39
CA GLU A 122 3.91 12.97 8.10
C GLU A 122 2.53 12.31 8.10
N SER A 123 2.38 11.23 7.34
CA SER A 123 1.37 10.24 7.65
C SER A 123 1.67 9.84 9.08
N THR A 124 0.95 10.44 10.01
CA THR A 124 0.87 10.01 11.39
C THR A 124 0.39 8.58 11.31
N VAL A 125 1.34 7.64 11.26
CA VAL A 125 1.10 6.25 11.61
C VAL A 125 0.33 6.36 12.92
N PRO A 126 -0.94 5.90 13.00
CA PRO A 126 -1.68 5.95 14.23
C PRO A 126 -0.83 5.21 15.24
N THR A 127 -0.23 5.97 16.16
CA THR A 127 0.62 5.43 17.20
C THR A 127 -0.20 4.35 17.90
N PRO A 128 0.37 3.16 18.20
CA PRO A 128 -0.37 2.05 18.80
C PRO A 128 -1.18 2.41 20.08
N GLY A 129 -0.96 3.58 20.67
CA GLY A 129 -1.79 4.15 21.75
C GLY A 129 -3.18 4.68 21.35
N GLN A 130 -3.48 4.99 20.08
CA GLN A 130 -4.81 5.49 19.69
C GLN A 130 -5.85 4.39 19.43
N ILE A 131 -5.44 3.12 19.31
CA ILE A 131 -6.37 1.99 19.16
C ILE A 131 -7.14 1.74 20.48
N VAL A 132 -6.56 2.11 21.63
CA VAL A 132 -7.19 1.89 22.95
C VAL A 132 -8.35 2.87 23.20
N SER A 133 -8.38 4.04 22.55
CA SER A 133 -9.46 5.02 22.72
C SER A 133 -10.75 4.63 21.98
N ARG A 134 -10.71 3.65 21.06
CA ARG A 134 -11.89 3.14 20.33
C ARG A 134 -12.52 1.90 20.95
N LEU A 135 -11.93 1.36 22.03
CA LEU A 135 -12.49 0.24 22.79
C LEU A 135 -13.29 0.69 24.02
N MET A 136 -13.51 1.98 24.22
CA MET A 136 -14.50 2.41 25.20
C MET A 136 -15.90 2.04 24.70
N PRO A 137 -16.64 1.19 25.43
CA PRO A 137 -17.96 0.75 25.01
C PRO A 137 -18.90 1.96 25.00
N ARG A 138 -19.50 2.18 23.83
CA ARG A 138 -20.59 3.12 23.56
C ARG A 138 -21.85 2.87 24.42
N SER A 139 -21.80 1.90 25.35
CA SER A 139 -22.90 1.49 26.21
C SER A 139 -23.20 2.45 27.36
N LEU A 140 -22.31 3.40 27.67
CA LEU A 140 -22.57 4.40 28.73
C LEU A 140 -23.17 5.71 28.21
N ALA A 141 -23.10 5.99 26.90
CA ALA A 141 -23.70 7.20 26.32
C ALA A 141 -25.20 7.05 25.98
N LYS A 142 -25.76 5.83 26.02
CA LYS A 142 -27.15 5.57 25.62
C LYS A 142 -28.16 5.53 26.78
N LYS A 143 -27.77 5.90 28.00
CA LYS A 143 -28.69 5.93 29.16
C LYS A 143 -29.25 7.30 29.53
N ALA A 144 -28.97 8.34 28.74
CA ALA A 144 -29.41 9.72 29.02
C ALA A 144 -30.45 10.28 28.02
N GLN A 145 -30.94 9.48 27.06
CA GLN A 145 -31.95 9.91 26.09
C GLN A 145 -33.00 8.81 25.88
N GLU A 146 -33.71 8.47 26.96
CA GLU A 146 -34.95 7.72 26.89
C GLU A 146 -35.98 8.49 27.74
N ALA A 147 -36.43 9.62 27.20
CA ALA A 147 -37.69 10.25 27.59
C ALA A 147 -38.73 9.88 26.52
N PRO A 148 -39.89 9.31 26.92
CA PRO A 148 -40.88 8.83 25.97
C PRO A 148 -41.71 10.01 25.47
N LYS A 149 -41.84 10.17 24.15
CA LYS A 149 -42.92 11.01 23.62
C LYS A 149 -43.41 10.56 22.25
N ALA A 150 -44.59 9.95 22.33
CA ALA A 150 -45.73 10.03 21.42
C ALA A 150 -45.58 9.43 20.00
N GLU A 151 -46.27 8.32 19.83
CA GLU A 151 -46.86 7.85 18.58
C GLU A 151 -47.66 8.93 17.85
N ALA A 152 -47.53 8.94 16.52
CA ALA A 152 -48.58 8.91 15.48
C ALA A 152 -48.15 9.75 14.26
N PRO A 153 -48.77 9.58 13.06
CA PRO A 153 -49.39 8.40 12.45
C PRO A 153 -48.80 8.09 11.05
N LYS A 154 -49.17 6.92 10.52
CA LYS A 154 -49.00 6.51 9.12
C LYS A 154 -49.58 7.55 8.15
N GLU A 155 -48.81 7.98 7.17
CA GLU A 155 -49.35 8.62 5.97
C GLU A 155 -48.67 8.15 4.68
N ALA A 156 -49.53 7.58 3.84
CA ALA A 156 -49.56 7.43 2.39
C ALA A 156 -48.26 7.31 1.56
N ALA A 157 -48.26 6.22 0.79
CA ALA A 157 -47.48 5.99 -0.40
C ALA A 157 -47.53 7.12 -1.45
N ALA A 158 -46.41 7.33 -2.15
CA ALA A 158 -46.37 8.05 -3.42
C ALA A 158 -45.44 7.34 -4.43
N PRO A 159 -45.74 7.44 -5.75
CA PRO A 159 -45.39 6.41 -6.73
C PRO A 159 -44.01 6.56 -7.39
N ALA A 160 -43.57 5.42 -7.93
CA ALA A 160 -42.35 5.21 -8.70
C ALA A 160 -42.18 6.18 -9.87
N LYS A 161 -41.07 6.94 -9.87
CA LYS A 161 -40.59 7.69 -11.04
C LYS A 161 -39.96 6.71 -12.04
N LYS A 162 -40.59 6.61 -13.23
CA LYS A 162 -40.06 5.94 -14.42
C LYS A 162 -38.68 6.51 -14.78
N ALA A 163 -37.69 5.62 -14.91
CA ALA A 163 -36.37 5.97 -15.42
C ALA A 163 -36.42 6.27 -16.93
N PRO A 164 -35.63 7.24 -17.42
CA PRO A 164 -35.57 7.60 -18.84
C PRO A 164 -34.90 6.50 -19.71
N PRO A 165 -35.25 6.43 -21.00
CA PRO A 165 -34.73 5.42 -21.92
C PRO A 165 -33.23 5.60 -22.19
N LYS A 166 -32.52 4.47 -22.25
CA LYS A 166 -31.09 4.38 -22.58
C LYS A 166 -30.82 4.93 -24.00
N PRO A 167 -29.80 5.78 -24.20
CA PRO A 167 -29.41 6.20 -25.54
C PRO A 167 -28.83 5.03 -26.34
N ALA A 168 -29.26 4.91 -27.59
CA ALA A 168 -28.84 3.90 -28.54
C ALA A 168 -27.33 3.99 -28.82
N LYS A 169 -26.63 2.85 -28.67
CA LYS A 169 -25.21 2.73 -29.02
C LYS A 169 -25.05 2.79 -30.55
N LYS A 170 -24.32 3.78 -31.05
CA LYS A 170 -23.90 3.83 -32.46
C LYS A 170 -22.85 2.74 -32.74
N PRO A 171 -22.93 2.03 -33.88
CA PRO A 171 -21.94 1.01 -34.25
C PRO A 171 -20.58 1.66 -34.55
N TYR A 172 -19.54 1.18 -33.88
CA TYR A 172 -18.16 1.58 -34.09
C TYR A 172 -17.66 1.00 -35.43
N LYS A 173 -17.38 1.87 -36.42
CA LYS A 173 -16.77 1.46 -37.69
C LYS A 173 -15.32 1.04 -37.45
N ARG A 174 -15.05 -0.26 -37.58
CA ARG A 174 -13.71 -0.85 -37.53
C ARG A 174 -12.96 -0.50 -38.83
N GLY A 175 -12.06 0.48 -38.76
CA GLY A 175 -11.18 0.83 -39.87
C GLY A 175 -10.20 -0.31 -40.17
N LYS A 176 -10.29 -0.90 -41.38
CA LYS A 176 -9.28 -1.78 -41.95
C LYS A 176 -8.04 -0.94 -42.30
N ARG A 177 -6.91 -1.21 -41.67
CA ARG A 177 -5.60 -0.76 -42.19
C ARG A 177 -5.14 -1.79 -43.23
N LYS A 178 -4.76 -1.27 -44.39
CA LYS A 178 -4.09 -1.98 -45.48
C LYS A 178 -2.64 -2.25 -45.09
#